data_AF-A0A942RJA8-F1
#
_entry.id   AF-A0A942RJA8-F1
#
_cell.length_a   1.000
_cell.length_b   1.000
_cell.length_c   1.000
_cell.angle_alpha   90.00
_cell.angle_beta   90.00
_cell.angle_gamma   90.00
#
_symmetry.space_group_name_H-M   'P 1'
#
loop_
_entity.id
_entity.type
_entity.pdbx_description
1 polymer ?
#
loop_
_entity_poly.entity_id
_entity_poly.type
_entity_poly.pdbx_seq_one_letter_code
_entity_poly.pdbx_strand_id
1 'polypeptide(L)'
;MVLVRFGFVAMSVELVDASPSKTVTLKVYRRLRLADPEAAQDLVRRTSRENLTNALRLLRHCKAHNVKLYRFSSKIIPLATHPELAEWDYIKDLKPKLAQIGGFIRLPPKIHVSSPRSESVQELIKKPGIRQISDAATDI
;
A
#
# COMPACT_ATOMS: atom_id res chain seq x y z
N MET A 1 17.92 28.99 -3.51
CA MET A 1 16.53 28.88 -4.01
C MET A 1 15.93 27.58 -3.48
N VAL A 2 14.83 27.63 -2.73
CA VAL A 2 14.20 26.43 -2.15
C VAL A 2 13.12 25.92 -3.09
N LEU A 3 13.26 24.67 -3.56
CA LEU A 3 12.24 24.00 -4.36
C LEU A 3 11.23 23.32 -3.43
N VAL A 4 10.04 23.90 -3.28
CA VAL A 4 8.94 23.31 -2.51
C VAL A 4 8.11 22.38 -3.39
N ARG A 5 7.82 21.16 -2.92
CA ARG A 5 6.97 20.17 -3.59
C ARG A 5 5.74 19.90 -2.75
N PHE A 6 4.58 19.80 -3.39
CA PHE A 6 3.31 19.50 -2.72
C PHE A 6 2.90 18.04 -2.90
N GLY A 7 2.17 17.54 -1.90
CA GLY A 7 1.62 16.20 -1.84
C GLY A 7 0.47 16.09 -0.86
N PHE A 8 -0.16 14.91 -0.83
CA PHE A 8 -1.21 14.59 0.13
C PHE A 8 -1.05 13.18 0.68
N VAL A 9 -1.80 12.89 1.74
CA VAL A 9 -1.70 11.66 2.53
C VAL A 9 -2.96 10.83 2.36
N ALA A 10 -2.78 9.55 2.02
CA ALA A 10 -3.79 8.50 2.04
C ALA A 10 -5.00 8.68 1.10
N MET A 11 -5.81 9.74 1.18
CA MET A 11 -7.07 9.83 0.41
C MET A 11 -7.12 11.09 -0.45
N SER A 12 -7.76 10.98 -1.62
CA SER A 12 -8.22 12.12 -2.41
C SER A 12 -9.72 12.29 -2.20
N VAL A 13 -10.19 13.52 -2.13
CA VAL A 13 -11.62 13.86 -2.06
C VAL A 13 -12.30 13.82 -3.44
N GLU A 14 -11.51 13.78 -4.52
CA GLU A 14 -12.01 13.79 -5.90
C GLU A 14 -12.33 12.37 -6.41
N LEU A 15 -11.64 11.35 -5.87
CA LEU A 15 -11.86 9.97 -6.30
C LEU A 15 -12.96 9.30 -5.48
N VAL A 16 -14.05 8.94 -6.17
CA VAL A 16 -15.15 8.16 -5.59
C VAL A 16 -14.70 6.72 -5.28
N ASP A 17 -15.05 6.23 -4.10
CA ASP A 17 -14.79 4.87 -3.60
C ASP A 17 -13.33 4.41 -3.73
N ALA A 18 -12.40 5.33 -3.49
CA ALA A 18 -10.96 5.08 -3.64
C ALA A 18 -10.20 5.10 -2.30
N SER A 19 -10.85 4.75 -1.19
CA SER A 19 -10.15 4.70 0.11
C SER A 19 -9.12 3.55 0.14
N PRO A 20 -7.82 3.83 0.39
CA PRO A 20 -6.79 2.81 0.57
C PRO A 20 -6.58 2.45 2.05
N SER A 21 -7.53 2.80 2.92
CA SER A 21 -7.41 2.69 4.38
C SER A 21 -8.52 1.85 5.00
N LYS A 22 -9.21 1.02 4.20
CA LYS A 22 -10.21 0.09 4.72
C LYS A 22 -9.54 -0.87 5.70
N THR A 23 -10.24 -1.20 6.78
CA THR A 23 -9.67 -1.98 7.87
C THR A 23 -10.60 -3.10 8.30
N VAL A 24 -10.00 -4.17 8.83
CA VAL A 24 -10.70 -5.27 9.47
C VAL A 24 -10.35 -5.18 10.95
N THR A 25 -11.36 -5.07 11.81
CA THR A 25 -11.13 -5.03 13.25
C THR A 25 -10.83 -6.44 13.76
N LEU A 26 -9.99 -6.53 14.79
CA LEU A 26 -9.64 -7.82 15.40
C LEU A 26 -10.89 -8.57 15.91
N LYS A 27 -11.87 -7.84 16.45
CA LYS A 27 -13.15 -8.42 16.89
C LYS A 27 -13.90 -9.11 15.75
N VAL A 28 -13.98 -8.47 14.58
CA VAL A 28 -14.63 -9.05 13.39
C VAL A 28 -13.84 -10.26 12.91
N TYR A 29 -12.52 -10.16 12.83
CA TYR A 29 -11.65 -11.25 12.42
C TYR A 29 -11.80 -12.48 13.33
N ARG A 30 -11.67 -12.31 14.65
CA ARG A 30 -11.83 -13.41 15.64
C ARG A 30 -13.20 -14.07 15.55
N ARG A 31 -14.26 -13.28 15.52
CA ARG A 31 -15.63 -13.81 15.42
C ARG A 31 -15.82 -14.64 14.16
N LEU A 32 -15.32 -14.16 13.01
CA LEU A 32 -15.43 -14.90 11.76
C LEU A 32 -14.57 -16.16 11.79
N ARG A 33 -13.36 -16.07 12.33
CA ARG A 33 -12.42 -17.20 12.44
C ARG A 33 -12.97 -18.37 13.26
N LEU A 34 -13.79 -18.10 14.28
CA LEU A 34 -14.44 -19.15 15.07
C LEU A 34 -15.46 -19.97 14.25
N ALA A 35 -16.10 -19.35 13.26
CA ALA A 35 -17.06 -20.01 12.38
C ALA A 35 -16.39 -20.59 11.12
N ASP A 36 -15.51 -19.81 10.51
CA ASP A 36 -14.79 -20.12 9.28
C ASP A 36 -13.42 -19.40 9.26
N PRO A 37 -12.33 -20.12 9.57
CA PRO A 37 -10.98 -19.57 9.53
C PRO A 37 -10.56 -19.05 8.16
N GLU A 38 -10.99 -19.70 7.07
CA GLU A 38 -10.61 -19.33 5.71
C GLU A 38 -11.30 -18.03 5.31
N ALA A 39 -12.61 -17.91 5.57
CA ALA A 39 -13.35 -16.67 5.32
C ALA A 39 -12.78 -15.49 6.12
N ALA A 40 -12.29 -15.71 7.34
CA ALA A 40 -11.63 -14.67 8.13
C ALA A 40 -10.32 -14.21 7.50
N GLN A 41 -9.52 -15.12 6.98
CA GLN A 41 -8.28 -14.78 6.28
C GLN A 41 -8.59 -14.07 4.95
N ASP A 42 -9.54 -14.58 4.17
CA ASP A 42 -9.98 -14.00 2.91
C ASP A 42 -10.53 -12.59 3.07
N LEU A 43 -11.22 -12.29 4.18
CA LEU A 43 -11.65 -10.94 4.50
C LEU A 43 -10.46 -9.95 4.59
N VAL A 44 -9.35 -10.37 5.20
CA VAL A 44 -8.17 -9.52 5.31
C VAL A 44 -7.44 -9.43 3.96
N ARG A 45 -7.30 -10.54 3.25
CA ARG A 45 -6.69 -10.59 1.90
C ARG A 45 -7.44 -9.69 0.92
N ARG A 46 -8.77 -9.81 0.83
CA ARG A 46 -9.60 -9.00 -0.08
C ARG A 46 -9.55 -7.52 0.25
N THR A 47 -9.60 -7.16 1.54
CA THR A 47 -9.50 -5.76 1.98
C THR A 47 -8.14 -5.18 1.63
N SER A 48 -7.06 -5.95 1.79
CA SER A 48 -5.70 -5.54 1.41
C SER A 48 -5.57 -5.34 -0.11
N ARG A 49 -6.09 -6.26 -0.92
CA ARG A 49 -6.08 -6.16 -2.39
C ARG A 49 -6.87 -4.94 -2.87
N GLU A 50 -8.00 -4.66 -2.24
CA GLU A 50 -8.80 -3.48 -2.53
C GLU A 50 -8.06 -2.19 -2.17
N ASN A 51 -7.47 -2.11 -0.97
CA ASN A 51 -6.66 -0.97 -0.56
C ASN A 51 -5.51 -0.68 -1.52
N LEU A 52 -4.79 -1.72 -1.96
CA LEU A 52 -3.71 -1.59 -2.94
C LEU A 52 -4.22 -1.14 -4.32
N THR A 53 -5.40 -1.60 -4.73
CA THR A 53 -6.05 -1.14 -5.97
C THR A 53 -6.38 0.35 -5.90
N ASN A 54 -6.92 0.79 -4.78
CA ASN A 54 -7.24 2.19 -4.53
C ASN A 54 -5.98 3.05 -4.42
N ALA A 55 -4.92 2.54 -3.80
CA ALA A 55 -3.63 3.23 -3.77
C ALA A 55 -3.05 3.44 -5.17
N LEU A 56 -3.19 2.46 -6.08
CA LEU A 56 -2.78 2.63 -7.48
C LEU A 56 -3.63 3.69 -8.20
N ARG A 57 -4.94 3.75 -7.95
CA ARG A 57 -5.82 4.81 -8.49
C ARG A 57 -5.36 6.19 -8.01
N LEU A 58 -5.02 6.32 -6.75
CA LEU A 58 -4.50 7.56 -6.17
C LEU A 58 -3.16 7.97 -6.77
N LEU A 59 -2.23 7.02 -6.97
CA LEU A 59 -0.97 7.30 -7.65
C LEU A 59 -1.18 7.78 -9.10
N ARG A 60 -2.15 7.20 -9.83
CA ARG A 60 -2.53 7.65 -11.18
C ARG A 60 -3.06 9.08 -11.16
N HIS A 61 -3.95 9.36 -10.21
CA HIS A 61 -4.47 10.70 -9.99
C HIS A 61 -3.35 11.70 -9.65
N CYS A 62 -2.39 11.33 -8.78
CA CYS A 62 -1.22 12.17 -8.51
C CYS A 62 -0.45 12.52 -9.78
N LYS A 63 -0.21 11.54 -10.68
CA LYS A 63 0.50 11.82 -11.95
C LYS A 63 -0.30 12.73 -12.88
N ALA A 64 -1.59 12.45 -13.03
CA ALA A 64 -2.48 13.24 -13.89
C ALA A 64 -2.57 14.71 -13.43
N HIS A 65 -2.51 14.95 -12.12
CA HIS A 65 -2.61 16.30 -11.54
C HIS A 65 -1.25 16.87 -11.09
N ASN A 66 -0.14 16.31 -11.58
CA ASN A 66 1.21 16.80 -11.32
C ASN A 66 1.62 16.86 -9.83
N VAL A 67 0.98 16.07 -8.97
CA VAL A 67 1.31 15.95 -7.53
C VAL A 67 2.60 15.13 -7.37
N LYS A 68 3.58 15.68 -6.65
CA LYS A 68 4.96 15.14 -6.62
C LYS A 68 5.25 14.26 -5.41
N LEU A 69 4.40 14.30 -4.39
CA LEU A 69 4.55 13.58 -3.12
C LEU A 69 3.26 12.83 -2.79
N TYR A 70 3.39 11.56 -2.40
CA TYR A 70 2.26 10.76 -1.91
C TYR A 70 2.69 9.90 -0.73
N ARG A 71 1.87 9.87 0.33
CA ARG A 71 2.10 8.99 1.49
C ARG A 71 1.05 7.90 1.55
N PHE A 72 1.48 6.66 1.61
CA PHE A 72 0.59 5.51 1.81
C PHE A 72 -0.07 5.53 3.20
N SER A 73 -1.23 4.89 3.29
CA SER A 73 -1.91 4.67 4.56
C SER A 73 -1.20 3.62 5.42
N SER A 74 -1.23 3.77 6.74
CA SER A 74 -0.75 2.73 7.68
C SER A 74 -1.66 1.51 7.72
N LYS A 75 -2.90 1.66 7.23
CA LYS A 75 -3.93 0.62 7.20
C LYS A 75 -4.00 -0.10 5.85
N ILE A 76 -3.04 0.13 4.96
CA ILE A 76 -3.06 -0.43 3.60
C ILE A 76 -3.19 -1.96 3.61
N ILE A 77 -2.58 -2.62 4.60
CA ILE A 77 -2.75 -4.03 4.90
C ILE A 77 -3.30 -4.13 6.34
N PRO A 78 -4.57 -4.47 6.53
CA PRO A 78 -5.15 -4.58 7.87
C PRO A 78 -4.50 -5.69 8.67
N LEU A 79 -4.28 -5.45 9.97
CA LEU A 79 -3.75 -6.43 10.93
C LEU A 79 -2.38 -7.03 10.55
N ALA A 80 -1.62 -6.39 9.65
CA ALA A 80 -0.36 -6.92 9.13
C ALA A 80 0.70 -7.24 10.20
N THR A 81 0.70 -6.51 11.32
CA THR A 81 1.63 -6.72 12.44
C THR A 81 0.98 -7.47 13.61
N HIS A 82 -0.24 -7.97 13.46
CA HIS A 82 -0.97 -8.60 14.56
C HIS A 82 -0.57 -10.09 14.68
N PRO A 83 -0.27 -10.61 15.90
CA PRO A 83 0.20 -11.98 16.10
C PRO A 83 -0.70 -13.07 15.49
N GLU A 84 -2.02 -12.84 15.48
CA GLU A 84 -2.97 -13.80 14.91
C GLU A 84 -2.86 -14.02 13.39
N LEU A 85 -2.14 -13.14 12.69
CA LEU A 85 -1.84 -13.26 11.27
C LEU A 85 -0.34 -13.43 11.00
N ALA A 86 0.47 -13.78 12.01
CA ALA A 86 1.92 -13.95 11.86
C ALA A 86 2.30 -15.02 10.81
N GLU A 87 1.46 -16.06 10.66
CA GLU A 87 1.66 -17.13 9.66
C GLU A 87 1.33 -16.70 8.22
N TRP A 88 0.64 -15.55 8.03
CA TRP A 88 0.29 -15.07 6.70
C TRP A 88 1.43 -14.25 6.10
N ASP A 89 2.15 -14.85 5.16
CA ASP A 89 3.09 -14.12 4.30
C ASP A 89 2.33 -13.24 3.28
N TYR A 90 1.89 -12.08 3.78
CA TYR A 90 1.15 -11.09 3.00
C TYR A 90 2.02 -10.49 1.87
N ILE A 91 3.35 -10.49 2.00
CA ILE A 91 4.26 -10.00 0.95
C ILE A 91 4.19 -10.93 -0.26
N LYS A 92 4.28 -12.25 -0.03
CA LYS A 92 4.15 -13.25 -1.09
C LYS A 92 2.76 -13.23 -1.73
N ASP A 93 1.71 -13.19 -0.92
CA ASP A 93 0.32 -13.18 -1.40
C ASP A 93 0.01 -11.93 -2.24
N LEU A 94 0.44 -10.75 -1.79
CA LEU A 94 0.14 -9.48 -2.45
C LEU A 94 1.19 -9.08 -3.51
N LYS A 95 2.22 -9.91 -3.73
CA LYS A 95 3.36 -9.63 -4.64
C LYS A 95 2.94 -9.09 -6.00
N PRO A 96 1.94 -9.66 -6.72
CA PRO A 96 1.56 -9.15 -8.04
C PRO A 96 1.11 -7.68 -8.00
N LYS A 97 0.35 -7.32 -6.96
CA LYS A 97 -0.19 -5.97 -6.80
C LYS A 97 0.87 -4.98 -6.36
N LEU A 98 1.78 -5.42 -5.49
CA LEU A 98 2.92 -4.62 -5.05
C LEU A 98 3.89 -4.34 -6.20
N ALA A 99 4.17 -5.35 -7.03
CA ALA A 99 4.96 -5.18 -8.24
C ALA A 99 4.32 -4.19 -9.21
N GLN A 100 2.99 -4.28 -9.41
CA GLN A 100 2.24 -3.32 -10.24
C GLN A 100 2.39 -1.88 -9.74
N ILE A 101 2.25 -1.65 -8.43
CA ILE A 101 2.42 -0.32 -7.82
C ILE A 101 3.87 0.17 -7.98
N GLY A 102 4.85 -0.69 -7.67
CA GLY A 102 6.27 -0.38 -7.78
C GLY A 102 6.68 -0.01 -9.21
N GLY A 103 6.21 -0.78 -10.20
CA GLY A 103 6.41 -0.47 -11.61
C GLY A 103 5.77 0.86 -12.00
N PHE A 104 4.53 1.11 -11.55
CA PHE A 104 3.84 2.37 -11.85
C PHE A 104 4.54 3.61 -11.29
N ILE A 105 5.08 3.54 -10.07
CA ILE A 105 5.78 4.68 -9.42
C ILE A 105 7.02 5.10 -10.22
N ARG A 106 7.72 4.14 -10.84
CA ARG A 106 8.97 4.39 -11.59
C ARG A 106 8.76 5.03 -12.95
N LEU A 107 7.56 4.89 -13.54
CA LEU A 107 7.24 5.56 -14.79
C LEU A 107 7.32 7.10 -14.61
N PRO A 108 7.67 7.87 -15.66
CA PRO A 108 7.52 9.32 -15.61
C PRO A 108 6.03 9.73 -15.57
N PRO A 109 5.70 10.92 -15.03
CA PRO A 109 6.55 11.76 -14.18
C PRO A 109 6.84 11.11 -12.81
N LYS A 110 8.05 11.33 -12.26
CA LYS A 110 8.45 10.76 -10.97
C LYS A 110 7.57 11.29 -9.82
N ILE A 111 7.09 10.39 -8.97
CA ILE A 111 6.40 10.69 -7.70
C ILE A 111 7.26 10.16 -6.56
N HIS A 112 7.48 10.98 -5.53
CA HIS A 112 8.11 10.55 -4.30
C HIS A 112 7.05 9.93 -3.40
N VAL A 113 7.24 8.65 -3.07
CA VAL A 113 6.34 7.94 -2.16
C VAL A 113 6.96 7.81 -0.79
N SER A 114 6.11 7.88 0.24
CA SER A 114 6.52 7.64 1.63
C SER A 114 5.56 6.68 2.33
N SER A 115 6.07 6.01 3.35
CA SER A 115 5.30 5.16 4.24
C SER A 115 5.23 5.77 5.64
N PRO A 116 4.14 5.57 6.41
CA PRO A 116 4.17 5.72 7.86
C PRO A 116 5.28 4.85 8.47
N ARG A 117 5.74 5.20 9.68
CA ARG A 117 6.74 4.40 10.42
C ARG A 117 6.29 2.96 10.76
N SER A 118 5.04 2.58 10.46
CA SER A 118 4.51 1.22 10.66
C SER A 118 5.35 0.19 9.91
N GLU A 119 5.81 -0.82 10.65
CA GLU A 119 6.73 -1.87 10.20
C GLU A 119 6.24 -2.62 8.96
N SER A 120 4.94 -2.93 8.90
CA SER A 120 4.30 -3.61 7.76
C SER A 120 4.42 -2.88 6.42
N VAL A 121 4.37 -1.55 6.43
CA VAL A 121 4.49 -0.74 5.21
C VAL A 121 5.97 -0.44 4.91
N GLN A 122 6.85 -0.48 5.91
CA GLN A 122 8.29 -0.45 5.67
C GLN A 122 8.80 -1.76 5.06
N GLU A 123 8.30 -2.92 5.49
CA GLU A 123 8.60 -4.22 4.85
C GLU A 123 8.16 -4.24 3.40
N LEU A 124 7.01 -3.62 3.09
CA LEU A 124 6.52 -3.38 1.75
C LEU A 124 7.58 -2.68 0.88
N ILE A 125 8.24 -1.64 1.40
CA ILE A 125 9.21 -0.83 0.66
C ILE A 125 10.61 -1.45 0.68
N LYS A 126 10.98 -2.21 1.72
CA LYS A 126 12.36 -2.68 1.96
C LYS A 126 12.68 -4.08 1.43
N LYS A 127 11.72 -4.99 1.26
CA LYS A 127 12.00 -6.35 0.72
C LYS A 127 12.30 -6.30 -0.80
N PRO A 128 13.18 -7.18 -1.34
CA PRO A 128 13.92 -6.98 -2.60
C PRO A 128 13.11 -6.98 -3.90
N GLY A 129 11.78 -6.90 -3.86
CA GLY A 129 10.97 -6.53 -5.04
C GLY A 129 10.91 -5.02 -5.30
N ILE A 130 11.22 -4.19 -4.30
CA ILE A 130 11.13 -2.72 -4.40
C ILE A 130 12.51 -2.03 -4.31
N ARG A 131 13.52 -2.64 -3.66
CA ARG A 131 14.89 -2.10 -3.57
C ARG A 131 15.79 -2.32 -4.79
N GLN A 132 15.56 -3.31 -5.66
CA GLN A 132 16.46 -3.55 -6.81
C GLN A 132 16.44 -2.47 -7.92
N ILE A 133 15.69 -1.38 -7.76
CA ILE A 133 15.66 -0.29 -8.76
C ILE A 133 15.89 1.09 -8.12
N SER A 134 16.43 1.15 -6.89
CA SER A 134 17.03 2.39 -6.40
C SER A 134 18.48 2.55 -6.86
N ASP A 135 19.15 1.45 -7.21
CA ASP A 135 20.60 1.45 -7.44
C ASP A 135 20.97 1.40 -8.94
N ALA A 136 19.97 1.44 -9.84
CA ALA A 136 20.15 1.48 -11.29
C ALA A 136 19.72 2.82 -11.93
N ALA A 137 19.54 3.87 -11.12
CA ALA A 137 19.13 5.20 -11.60
C ALA A 137 20.01 6.33 -11.04
N THR A 138 21.28 6.02 -10.76
CA THR A 138 22.32 7.01 -10.42
C THR A 138 23.40 7.12 -11.50
N ASP A 139 23.35 6.32 -12.56
CA ASP A 139 24.20 6.50 -13.74
C ASP A 139 23.32 6.74 -14.97
N ILE A 140 23.03 8.02 -15.23
CA ILE A 140 22.81 8.74 -16.51
C ILE A 140 22.44 10.18 -16.16
#